data_AF-A0A809SHY1-F1
#
_entry.id   AF-A0A809SHY1-F1
#
_cell.length_a   1.000
_cell.length_b   1.000
_cell.length_c   1.000
_cell.angle_alpha   90.00
_cell.angle_beta   90.00
_cell.angle_gamma   90.00
#
_symmetry.space_group_name_H-M   'P 1'
#
loop_
_entity.id
_entity.type
_entity.pdbx_description
1 polymer ?
#
loop_
_entity_poly.entity_id
_entity_poly.type
_entity_poly.pdbx_seq_one_letter_code
_entity_poly.pdbx_strand_id
1 'polypeptide(L)'
;MDISQTQIINVSDLRIGHYVYLDLGWMQHPFPLNHFKIQSQAQINTIRTLGLAQVRYAPDYSDEKIIATPISSSDITQPIPTLEELRIKQHQSILRAQRNQLLESDRRFNDAVLIYQKITQNIDKDAGLALQNAEKLINDMITDFLSHDDIAIRLLSENNAEQNTLHSLNVTILSMLLAKTSGLSMPQIAEVGIAGLLHDIGKIMLPYRVRSFNEQMTGAEKNLYESHVLLGVNIAKKMGCNSLIQLMIAQHHERDDGSGFPARLMDMSIPIPSQIVGLINAYDNLCNPANPSLAITPHEAISIVFAKMRNQFNQDTISRFVRMMGVYPPGSTVQLTDNRYAIVISVNSARPLKPNIIVYDRNIPVDDALILDLTTHPELNIQRSIKPIELPKAVYDYLSPRKRACYFFERGQIITSTAS
;
A
#
# COMPACT_ATOMS: atom_id res chain seq x y z
N MET A 1 -38.12 -5.14 -33.16
CA MET A 1 -39.42 -5.19 -32.47
C MET A 1 -40.03 -3.80 -32.57
N ASP A 2 -41.28 -3.73 -32.96
CA ASP A 2 -41.98 -2.47 -33.30
C ASP A 2 -42.29 -1.69 -32.01
N ILE A 3 -41.69 -0.51 -31.85
CA ILE A 3 -41.73 0.31 -30.61
C ILE A 3 -42.99 1.22 -30.60
N SER A 4 -43.87 1.10 -31.60
CA SER A 4 -44.92 2.07 -31.89
C SER A 4 -46.17 1.98 -30.99
N GLN A 5 -46.29 1.00 -30.08
CA GLN A 5 -47.47 0.80 -29.21
C GLN A 5 -47.16 0.72 -27.70
N THR A 6 -46.16 1.46 -27.20
CA THR A 6 -45.90 1.57 -25.75
C THR A 6 -46.71 2.71 -25.11
N GLN A 7 -47.33 2.46 -23.95
CA GLN A 7 -48.02 3.45 -23.11
C GLN A 7 -47.17 3.81 -21.90
N ILE A 8 -47.36 4.99 -21.32
CA ILE A 8 -46.66 5.42 -20.10
C ILE A 8 -47.57 5.14 -18.89
N ILE A 9 -47.06 4.43 -17.89
CA ILE A 9 -47.79 4.10 -16.67
C ILE A 9 -46.98 4.50 -15.43
N ASN A 10 -47.64 4.78 -14.32
CA ASN A 10 -46.93 5.04 -13.08
C ASN A 10 -46.31 3.75 -12.54
N VAL A 11 -45.15 3.87 -11.91
CA VAL A 11 -44.46 2.73 -11.31
C VAL A 11 -45.27 2.10 -10.15
N SER A 12 -46.20 2.85 -9.56
CA SER A 12 -47.19 2.34 -8.60
C SER A 12 -48.09 1.26 -9.21
N ASP A 13 -48.37 1.37 -10.51
CA ASP A 13 -49.38 0.56 -11.20
C ASP A 13 -48.78 -0.71 -11.83
N LEU A 14 -47.47 -0.94 -11.66
CA LEU A 14 -46.79 -2.14 -12.14
C LEU A 14 -47.26 -3.40 -11.42
N ARG A 15 -47.55 -4.44 -12.21
CA ARG A 15 -47.93 -5.78 -11.74
C ARG A 15 -47.05 -6.83 -12.39
N ILE A 16 -47.02 -8.01 -11.78
CA ILE A 16 -46.40 -9.19 -12.37
C ILE A 16 -47.16 -9.52 -13.65
N GLY A 17 -46.43 -9.79 -14.74
CA GLY A 17 -46.99 -9.99 -16.08
C GLY A 17 -46.90 -8.77 -16.99
N HIS A 18 -46.56 -7.58 -16.48
CA HIS A 18 -46.35 -6.38 -17.32
C HIS A 18 -45.02 -6.43 -18.07
N TYR A 19 -45.03 -6.06 -19.35
CA TYR A 19 -43.85 -5.85 -20.18
C TYR A 19 -43.46 -4.38 -20.16
N VAL A 20 -42.27 -4.08 -19.66
CA VAL A 20 -41.81 -2.71 -19.42
C VAL A 20 -40.55 -2.37 -20.20
N TYR A 21 -40.39 -1.09 -20.52
CA TYR A 21 -39.19 -0.49 -21.09
C TYR A 21 -38.68 0.57 -20.11
N LEU A 22 -37.43 0.41 -19.70
CA LEU A 22 -36.72 1.35 -18.85
C LEU A 22 -35.93 2.30 -19.76
N ASP A 23 -36.33 3.57 -19.81
CA ASP A 23 -35.65 4.63 -20.56
C ASP A 23 -34.41 5.14 -19.82
N LEU A 24 -33.68 4.22 -19.20
CA LEU A 24 -32.45 4.45 -18.44
C LEU A 24 -31.27 3.80 -19.17
N GLY A 25 -30.06 4.33 -18.94
CA GLY A 25 -28.84 3.67 -19.40
C GLY A 25 -28.66 2.31 -18.71
N TRP A 26 -28.06 1.32 -19.38
CA TRP A 26 -27.92 -0.05 -18.85
C TRP A 26 -27.20 -0.14 -17.48
N MET A 27 -26.35 0.85 -17.15
CA MET A 27 -25.67 0.98 -15.84
C MET A 27 -26.54 1.58 -14.73
N GLN A 28 -27.75 2.02 -15.04
CA GLN A 28 -28.65 2.72 -14.12
C GLN A 28 -29.76 1.81 -13.57
N HIS A 29 -29.77 0.53 -13.94
CA HIS A 29 -30.65 -0.49 -13.37
C HIS A 29 -30.00 -1.88 -13.31
N PRO A 30 -30.37 -2.75 -12.36
CA PRO A 30 -29.74 -4.06 -12.18
C PRO A 30 -30.30 -5.16 -13.10
N PHE A 31 -31.19 -4.84 -14.04
CA PHE A 31 -31.77 -5.80 -14.97
C PHE A 31 -30.86 -6.06 -16.18
N PRO A 32 -30.81 -7.32 -16.71
CA PRO A 32 -29.92 -7.68 -17.81
C PRO A 32 -30.31 -7.04 -19.16
N LEU A 33 -31.54 -6.54 -19.30
CA LEU A 33 -32.05 -5.87 -20.50
C LEU A 33 -32.86 -4.64 -20.08
N ASN A 34 -32.86 -3.60 -20.91
CA ASN A 34 -33.63 -2.38 -20.70
C ASN A 34 -35.13 -2.57 -20.96
N HIS A 35 -35.54 -3.74 -21.45
CA HIS A 35 -36.95 -4.09 -21.59
C HIS A 35 -37.14 -5.58 -21.27
N PHE A 36 -38.16 -5.88 -20.47
CA PHE A 36 -38.43 -7.25 -20.03
C PHE A 36 -39.84 -7.36 -19.46
N LYS A 37 -40.31 -8.60 -19.35
CA LYS A 37 -41.56 -8.93 -18.66
C LYS A 37 -41.29 -9.13 -17.17
N ILE A 38 -42.07 -8.45 -16.33
CA ILE A 38 -42.00 -8.59 -14.88
C ILE A 38 -42.54 -9.96 -14.48
N GLN A 39 -41.73 -10.76 -13.81
CA GLN A 39 -42.03 -12.14 -13.40
C GLN A 39 -42.18 -12.26 -11.88
N SER A 40 -41.72 -11.28 -11.09
CA SER A 40 -41.79 -11.35 -9.63
C SER A 40 -41.97 -10.00 -8.96
N GLN A 41 -42.50 -10.03 -7.72
CA GLN A 41 -42.68 -8.83 -6.90
C GLN A 41 -41.34 -8.16 -6.55
N ALA A 42 -40.26 -8.94 -6.45
CA ALA A 42 -38.92 -8.42 -6.24
C ALA A 42 -38.50 -7.47 -7.37
N GLN A 43 -38.81 -7.80 -8.64
CA GLN A 43 -38.50 -6.94 -9.77
C GLN A 43 -39.31 -5.63 -9.76
N ILE A 44 -40.57 -5.66 -9.31
CA ILE A 44 -41.38 -4.44 -9.13
C ILE A 44 -40.77 -3.56 -8.05
N ASN A 45 -40.34 -4.16 -6.93
CA ASN A 45 -39.68 -3.43 -5.85
C ASN A 45 -38.36 -2.82 -6.33
N THR A 46 -37.58 -3.56 -7.12
CA THR A 46 -36.37 -3.04 -7.76
C THR A 46 -36.67 -1.85 -8.69
N ILE A 47 -37.68 -1.92 -9.55
CA ILE A 47 -38.08 -0.79 -10.42
C ILE A 47 -38.52 0.42 -9.56
N ARG A 48 -39.24 0.19 -8.45
CA ARG A 48 -39.62 1.24 -7.49
C ARG A 48 -38.40 1.89 -6.83
N THR A 49 -37.34 1.13 -6.54
CA THR A 49 -36.09 1.68 -6.00
C THR A 49 -35.27 2.49 -7.01
N LEU A 50 -35.58 2.40 -8.32
CA LEU A 50 -34.91 3.22 -9.35
C LEU A 50 -35.37 4.69 -9.33
N GLY A 51 -36.41 5.04 -8.56
CA GLY A 51 -36.90 6.41 -8.45
C GLY A 51 -37.63 6.94 -9.68
N LEU A 52 -38.00 6.06 -10.62
CA LEU A 52 -38.81 6.42 -11.78
C LEU A 52 -40.26 6.70 -11.34
N ALA A 53 -40.80 7.87 -11.67
CA ALA A 53 -42.22 8.15 -11.48
C ALA A 53 -43.07 7.37 -12.48
N GLN A 54 -42.57 7.23 -13.71
CA GLN A 54 -43.26 6.64 -14.85
C GLN A 54 -42.34 5.73 -15.64
N VAL A 55 -42.90 4.65 -16.18
CA VAL A 55 -42.20 3.66 -17.00
C VAL A 55 -43.03 3.36 -18.25
N ARG A 56 -42.37 3.10 -19.37
CA ARG A 56 -43.06 2.66 -20.59
C ARG A 56 -43.47 1.20 -20.47
N TYR A 57 -44.68 0.91 -20.89
CA TYR A 57 -45.37 -0.36 -20.77
C TYR A 57 -45.95 -0.76 -22.13
N ALA A 58 -45.79 -2.02 -22.52
CA ALA A 58 -46.37 -2.54 -23.77
C ALA A 58 -47.55 -3.48 -23.48
N PRO A 59 -48.80 -3.04 -23.74
CA PRO A 59 -49.99 -3.83 -23.45
C PRO A 59 -50.05 -5.17 -24.18
N ASP A 60 -49.57 -5.25 -25.43
CA ASP A 60 -49.70 -6.45 -26.26
C ASP A 60 -48.76 -7.59 -25.86
N TYR A 61 -47.75 -7.28 -25.05
CA TYR A 61 -46.78 -8.25 -24.53
C TYR A 61 -46.99 -8.54 -23.03
N SER A 62 -48.07 -8.01 -22.46
CA SER A 62 -48.39 -8.08 -21.05
C SER A 62 -49.62 -8.95 -20.78
N ASP A 63 -49.62 -9.67 -19.66
CA ASP A 63 -50.69 -10.63 -19.35
C ASP A 63 -51.98 -9.96 -18.84
N GLU A 64 -51.89 -8.77 -18.24
CA GLU A 64 -53.03 -8.02 -17.70
C GLU A 64 -53.03 -6.57 -18.18
N LYS A 65 -54.21 -6.01 -18.48
CA LYS A 65 -54.38 -4.58 -18.83
C LYS A 65 -54.76 -3.78 -17.59
N ILE A 66 -54.09 -2.66 -17.35
CA ILE A 66 -54.32 -1.79 -16.19
C ILE A 66 -55.61 -0.98 -16.39
N ILE A 67 -56.52 -1.03 -15.40
CA ILE A 67 -57.69 -0.15 -15.27
C ILE A 67 -57.39 0.80 -14.10
N ALA A 68 -57.23 2.09 -14.38
CA ALA A 68 -56.86 3.08 -13.37
C ALA A 68 -58.01 3.36 -12.38
N THR A 69 -57.72 3.40 -11.09
CA THR A 69 -58.60 4.00 -10.06
C THR A 69 -57.75 4.88 -9.14
N PRO A 70 -58.17 6.12 -8.81
CA PRO A 70 -57.35 7.04 -8.03
C PRO A 70 -57.62 6.90 -6.53
N ILE A 71 -56.57 6.93 -5.69
CA ILE A 71 -56.72 7.06 -4.23
C ILE A 71 -55.77 8.14 -3.69
N SER A 72 -56.35 8.97 -2.82
CA SER A 72 -55.83 10.15 -2.12
C SER A 72 -54.56 9.96 -1.31
N SER A 73 -53.80 11.05 -1.24
CA SER A 73 -52.62 11.28 -0.41
C SER A 73 -52.98 11.79 1.00
N SER A 74 -52.46 11.12 2.03
CA SER A 74 -52.13 11.77 3.31
C SER A 74 -51.14 10.92 4.11
N ASP A 75 -50.13 11.63 4.66
CA ASP A 75 -49.17 11.25 5.70
C ASP A 75 -47.97 10.36 5.33
N ILE A 76 -46.79 11.00 5.25
CA ILE A 76 -45.57 10.72 6.05
C ILE A 76 -44.62 11.92 5.84
N THR A 77 -44.48 12.76 6.87
CA THR A 77 -43.54 13.89 6.93
C THR A 77 -42.33 13.51 7.79
N GLN A 78 -41.36 12.85 7.15
CA GLN A 78 -39.93 12.90 7.50
C GLN A 78 -39.17 12.76 6.17
N PRO A 79 -38.22 13.66 5.83
CA PRO A 79 -37.45 13.52 4.61
C PRO A 79 -36.51 12.31 4.76
N ILE A 80 -36.86 11.19 4.10
CA ILE A 80 -35.95 10.08 3.89
C ILE A 80 -34.83 10.59 2.97
N PRO A 81 -33.55 10.56 3.40
CA PRO A 81 -32.46 11.03 2.55
C PRO A 81 -32.44 10.25 1.24
N THR A 82 -32.26 10.96 0.13
CA THR A 82 -32.26 10.34 -1.20
C THR A 82 -31.09 9.34 -1.32
N LEU A 83 -31.22 8.34 -2.20
CA LEU A 83 -30.15 7.36 -2.46
C LEU A 83 -28.83 8.05 -2.86
N GLU A 84 -28.92 9.20 -3.51
CA GLU A 84 -27.78 10.03 -3.88
C GLU A 84 -27.13 10.70 -2.66
N GLU A 85 -27.92 11.27 -1.74
CA GLU A 85 -27.42 11.80 -0.47
C GLU A 85 -26.73 10.73 0.38
N LEU A 86 -27.27 9.50 0.37
CA LEU A 86 -26.66 8.36 1.06
C LEU A 86 -25.30 7.98 0.45
N ARG A 87 -25.19 7.94 -0.89
CA ARG A 87 -23.92 7.69 -1.59
C ARG A 87 -22.89 8.76 -1.34
N ILE A 88 -23.27 10.04 -1.39
CA ILE A 88 -22.38 11.16 -1.10
C ILE A 88 -21.88 11.07 0.34
N LYS A 89 -22.76 10.78 1.31
CA LYS A 89 -22.36 10.59 2.72
C LYS A 89 -21.41 9.41 2.90
N GLN A 90 -21.65 8.29 2.23
CA GLN A 90 -20.78 7.11 2.28
C GLN A 90 -19.41 7.40 1.64
N HIS A 91 -19.39 8.06 0.49
CA HIS A 91 -18.15 8.46 -0.17
C HIS A 91 -17.31 9.39 0.73
N GLN A 92 -17.95 10.39 1.34
CA GLN A 92 -17.29 11.30 2.29
C GLN A 92 -16.79 10.59 3.54
N SER A 93 -17.52 9.60 4.06
CA SER A 93 -17.08 8.85 5.25
C SER A 93 -15.85 7.98 4.94
N ILE A 94 -15.81 7.35 3.76
CA ILE A 94 -14.65 6.58 3.31
C ILE A 94 -13.43 7.49 3.12
N LEU A 95 -13.59 8.64 2.45
CA LEU A 95 -12.49 9.61 2.30
C LEU A 95 -11.96 10.10 3.64
N ARG A 96 -12.84 10.41 4.60
CA ARG A 96 -12.43 10.80 5.96
C ARG A 96 -11.66 9.70 6.66
N ALA A 97 -12.11 8.45 6.56
CA ALA A 97 -11.42 7.30 7.14
C ALA A 97 -10.03 7.13 6.50
N GLN A 98 -9.93 7.19 5.17
CA GLN A 98 -8.66 7.10 4.44
C GLN A 98 -7.68 8.21 4.84
N ARG A 99 -8.15 9.47 4.92
CA ARG A 99 -7.33 10.61 5.34
C ARG A 99 -6.86 10.45 6.79
N ASN A 100 -7.73 10.06 7.70
CA ASN A 100 -7.38 9.85 9.11
C ASN A 100 -6.33 8.76 9.27
N GLN A 101 -6.47 7.65 8.53
CA GLN A 101 -5.53 6.54 8.55
C GLN A 101 -4.14 6.96 8.02
N LEU A 102 -4.10 7.71 6.92
CA LEU A 102 -2.83 8.27 6.40
C LEU A 102 -2.19 9.22 7.42
N LEU A 103 -2.96 10.14 8.01
CA LEU A 103 -2.47 11.08 9.02
C LEU A 103 -1.92 10.37 10.26
N GLU A 104 -2.56 9.29 10.71
CA GLU A 104 -2.08 8.48 11.83
C GLU A 104 -0.75 7.78 11.50
N SER A 105 -0.62 7.22 10.30
CA SER A 105 0.64 6.60 9.85
C SER A 105 1.75 7.64 9.66
N ASP A 106 1.46 8.79 9.04
CA ASP A 106 2.42 9.89 8.87
C ASP A 106 2.88 10.43 10.23
N ARG A 107 1.96 10.60 11.19
CA ARG A 107 2.31 11.04 12.55
C ARG A 107 3.26 10.06 13.24
N ARG A 108 2.93 8.77 13.24
CA ARG A 108 3.76 7.73 13.88
C ARG A 108 5.14 7.63 13.24
N PHE A 109 5.21 7.73 11.92
CA PHE A 109 6.48 7.77 11.21
C PHE A 109 7.31 9.00 11.59
N ASN A 110 6.69 10.19 11.67
CA ASN A 110 7.39 11.40 12.11
C ASN A 110 7.85 11.31 13.57
N ASP A 111 7.07 10.70 14.47
CA ASP A 111 7.51 10.43 15.83
C ASP A 111 8.74 9.50 15.85
N ALA A 112 8.76 8.46 15.01
CA ALA A 112 9.92 7.58 14.84
C ALA A 112 11.16 8.32 14.28
N VAL A 113 10.99 9.24 13.32
CA VAL A 113 12.05 10.12 12.82
C VAL A 113 12.66 10.93 13.97
N LEU A 114 11.84 11.57 14.79
CA LEU A 114 12.30 12.38 15.91
C LEU A 114 13.04 11.54 16.97
N ILE A 115 12.57 10.32 17.25
CA ILE A 115 13.24 9.41 18.17
C ILE A 115 14.58 8.96 17.60
N TYR A 116 14.65 8.60 16.32
CA TYR A 116 15.90 8.21 15.68
C TYR A 116 16.93 9.34 15.69
N GLN A 117 16.51 10.58 15.41
CA GLN A 117 17.39 11.75 15.51
C GLN A 117 17.93 11.96 16.94
N LYS A 118 17.11 11.70 17.96
CA LYS A 118 17.58 11.74 19.37
C LYS A 118 18.58 10.63 19.67
N ILE A 119 18.41 9.44 19.10
CA ILE A 119 19.35 8.32 19.27
C ILE A 119 20.72 8.70 18.68
N THR A 120 20.74 9.20 17.44
CA THR A 120 22.00 9.56 16.76
C THR A 120 22.71 10.74 17.43
N GLN A 121 21.98 11.74 17.93
CA GLN A 121 22.55 12.91 18.61
C GLN A 121 23.10 12.63 20.01
N ASN A 122 22.59 11.61 20.71
CA ASN A 122 22.97 11.32 22.10
C ASN A 122 23.99 10.19 22.24
N ILE A 123 24.40 9.57 21.14
CA ILE A 123 25.25 8.38 21.17
C ILE A 123 26.62 8.62 21.84
N ASP A 124 27.17 9.82 21.68
CA ASP A 124 28.43 10.24 22.31
C ASP A 124 28.25 10.67 23.77
N LYS A 125 27.04 11.09 24.15
CA LYS A 125 26.72 11.64 25.48
C LYS A 125 26.27 10.55 26.45
N ASP A 126 25.37 9.67 25.99
CA ASP A 126 24.78 8.59 26.76
C ASP A 126 24.34 7.46 25.82
N ALA A 127 25.26 6.52 25.57
CA ALA A 127 25.02 5.36 24.73
C ALA A 127 23.95 4.41 25.30
N GLY A 128 23.78 4.37 26.63
CA GLY A 128 22.76 3.56 27.29
C GLY A 128 21.35 4.11 27.05
N LEU A 129 21.18 5.42 27.19
CA LEU A 129 19.92 6.10 26.86
C LEU A 129 19.59 5.95 25.36
N ALA A 130 20.59 5.98 24.48
CA ALA A 130 20.39 5.73 23.05
C ALA A 130 19.81 4.33 22.79
N LEU A 131 20.29 3.30 23.48
CA LEU A 131 19.73 1.94 23.37
C LEU A 131 18.31 1.87 23.92
N GLN A 132 18.05 2.44 25.10
CA GLN A 132 16.71 2.45 25.70
C GLN A 132 15.67 3.10 24.77
N ASN A 133 16.06 4.20 24.10
CA ASN A 133 15.19 4.86 23.12
C ASN A 133 14.95 3.98 21.88
N ALA A 134 15.98 3.25 21.41
CA ALA A 134 15.83 2.30 20.31
C ALA A 134 14.89 1.15 20.69
N GLU A 135 15.11 0.52 21.85
CA GLU A 135 14.25 -0.55 22.38
C GLU A 135 12.81 -0.09 22.53
N LYS A 136 12.59 1.11 23.10
CA LYS A 136 11.25 1.68 23.23
C LYS A 136 10.57 1.85 21.87
N LEU A 137 11.24 2.48 20.90
CA LEU A 137 10.70 2.68 19.55
C LEU A 137 10.30 1.35 18.90
N ILE A 138 11.16 0.35 19.01
CA ILE A 138 10.92 -0.98 18.43
C ILE A 138 9.79 -1.72 19.15
N ASN A 139 9.69 -1.61 20.47
CA ASN A 139 8.60 -2.19 21.24
C ASN A 139 7.25 -1.53 20.93
N ASP A 140 7.23 -0.21 20.71
CA ASP A 140 6.04 0.53 20.29
C ASP A 140 5.58 0.02 18.90
N MET A 141 6.50 -0.14 17.94
CA MET A 141 6.20 -0.74 16.62
C MET A 141 5.72 -2.20 16.73
N ILE A 142 6.29 -2.98 17.65
CA ILE A 142 5.87 -4.37 17.92
C ILE A 142 4.46 -4.45 18.47
N THR A 143 4.10 -3.53 19.36
CA THR A 143 2.75 -3.48 19.93
C THR A 143 1.72 -3.19 18.83
N ASP A 144 2.07 -2.34 17.87
CA ASP A 144 1.27 -2.10 16.67
C ASP A 144 1.16 -3.35 15.78
N PHE A 145 2.22 -4.16 15.68
CA PHE A 145 2.20 -5.44 14.93
C PHE A 145 1.32 -6.52 15.51
N LEU A 146 1.16 -6.56 16.83
CA LEU A 146 0.42 -7.61 17.55
C LEU A 146 -1.08 -7.31 17.65
N SER A 147 -1.46 -6.04 17.53
CA SER A 147 -2.85 -5.63 17.62
C SER A 147 -3.67 -5.92 16.36
N HIS A 148 -3.05 -6.44 15.28
CA HIS A 148 -3.68 -6.57 13.97
C HIS A 148 -3.27 -7.86 13.26
N ASP A 149 -4.26 -8.67 12.86
CA ASP A 149 -4.06 -9.91 12.10
C ASP A 149 -3.63 -9.62 10.65
N ASP A 150 -4.17 -8.56 10.05
CA ASP A 150 -3.81 -8.09 8.72
C ASP A 150 -2.95 -6.82 8.81
N ILE A 151 -1.69 -6.90 8.41
CA ILE A 151 -0.80 -5.74 8.27
C ILE A 151 -0.50 -5.54 6.79
N ALA A 152 -0.76 -4.33 6.29
CA ALA A 152 -0.35 -3.91 4.97
C ALA A 152 0.87 -2.98 5.05
N ILE A 153 1.70 -3.02 4.01
CA ILE A 153 2.74 -2.01 3.80
C ILE A 153 2.09 -0.84 3.10
N ARG A 154 2.20 0.34 3.69
CA ARG A 154 1.62 1.58 3.17
C ARG A 154 2.71 2.54 2.73
N LEU A 155 2.54 3.12 1.54
CA LEU A 155 3.31 4.26 1.08
C LEU A 155 2.90 5.54 1.82
N LEU A 156 3.88 6.25 2.38
CA LEU A 156 3.68 7.50 3.11
C LEU A 156 3.74 8.75 2.22
N SER A 157 3.39 9.89 2.83
CA SER A 157 3.63 11.22 2.27
C SER A 157 5.12 11.52 2.12
N GLU A 158 5.48 12.45 1.23
CA GLU A 158 6.87 12.89 1.09
C GLU A 158 7.36 13.51 2.41
N ASN A 159 8.57 13.14 2.82
CA ASN A 159 9.15 13.53 4.10
C ASN A 159 10.47 14.27 3.87
N ASN A 160 10.66 15.38 4.60
CA ASN A 160 11.84 16.25 4.48
C ASN A 160 12.99 15.87 5.44
N ALA A 161 12.88 14.74 6.15
CA ALA A 161 13.93 14.24 7.01
C ALA A 161 15.19 13.86 6.21
N GLU A 162 16.31 13.78 6.93
CA GLU A 162 17.58 13.39 6.33
C GLU A 162 17.51 12.00 5.70
N GLN A 163 18.20 11.83 4.57
CA GLN A 163 18.27 10.58 3.83
C GLN A 163 18.58 9.37 4.70
N ASN A 164 19.60 9.47 5.55
CA ASN A 164 20.04 8.36 6.38
C ASN A 164 18.97 7.99 7.42
N THR A 165 18.22 8.97 7.94
CA THR A 165 17.10 8.70 8.85
C THR A 165 15.98 7.94 8.15
N LEU A 166 15.57 8.39 6.96
CA LEU A 166 14.54 7.71 6.18
C LEU A 166 14.97 6.28 5.80
N HIS A 167 16.23 6.12 5.40
CA HIS A 167 16.83 4.82 5.07
C HIS A 167 16.79 3.86 6.26
N SER A 168 17.31 4.28 7.42
CA SER A 168 17.31 3.44 8.62
C SER A 168 15.90 3.02 9.03
N LEU A 169 14.93 3.94 8.99
CA LEU A 169 13.53 3.62 9.31
C LEU A 169 12.89 2.66 8.30
N ASN A 170 13.08 2.88 7.00
CA ASN A 170 12.59 1.94 5.98
C ASN A 170 13.18 0.54 6.19
N VAL A 171 14.50 0.47 6.43
CA VAL A 171 15.19 -0.80 6.67
C VAL A 171 14.66 -1.48 7.92
N THR A 172 14.46 -0.75 9.02
CA THR A 172 13.83 -1.27 10.24
C THR A 172 12.45 -1.85 9.94
N ILE A 173 11.57 -1.05 9.33
CA ILE A 173 10.15 -1.37 9.14
C ILE A 173 9.99 -2.61 8.27
N LEU A 174 10.66 -2.64 7.12
CA LEU A 174 10.59 -3.76 6.19
C LEU A 174 11.30 -5.01 6.73
N SER A 175 12.40 -4.87 7.47
CA SER A 175 13.09 -6.02 8.09
C SER A 175 12.24 -6.67 9.17
N MET A 176 11.54 -5.88 10.00
CA MET A 176 10.67 -6.45 11.04
C MET A 176 9.48 -7.19 10.44
N LEU A 177 8.88 -6.67 9.36
CA LEU A 177 7.82 -7.39 8.63
C LEU A 177 8.33 -8.68 8.00
N LEU A 178 9.50 -8.65 7.38
CA LEU A 178 10.09 -9.84 6.79
C LEU A 178 10.45 -10.87 7.86
N ALA A 179 10.92 -10.44 9.03
CA ALA A 179 11.14 -11.30 10.19
C ALA A 179 9.83 -11.95 10.67
N LYS A 180 8.75 -11.17 10.83
CA LYS A 180 7.42 -11.68 11.21
C LYS A 180 6.92 -12.73 10.22
N THR A 181 6.95 -12.43 8.92
CA THR A 181 6.50 -13.34 7.86
C THR A 181 7.43 -14.55 7.65
N SER A 182 8.67 -14.48 8.14
CA SER A 182 9.62 -15.59 8.19
C SER A 182 9.47 -16.45 9.45
N GLY A 183 8.54 -16.12 10.36
CA GLY A 183 8.24 -16.92 11.55
C GLY A 183 9.22 -16.72 12.70
N LEU A 184 9.97 -15.61 12.71
CA LEU A 184 10.84 -15.27 13.85
C LEU A 184 9.99 -14.97 15.09
N SER A 185 10.52 -15.30 16.26
CA SER A 185 9.88 -14.99 17.53
C SER A 185 9.89 -13.48 17.82
N MET A 186 9.00 -13.01 18.68
CA MET A 186 8.92 -11.58 19.03
C MET A 186 10.25 -10.99 19.54
N PRO A 187 11.03 -11.68 20.41
CA PRO A 187 12.36 -11.20 20.78
C PRO A 187 13.30 -11.05 19.58
N GLN A 188 13.29 -12.01 18.64
CA GLN A 188 14.11 -11.95 17.44
C GLN A 188 13.67 -10.82 16.49
N ILE A 189 12.36 -10.56 16.37
CA ILE A 189 11.84 -9.41 15.60
C ILE A 189 12.31 -8.09 16.22
N ALA A 190 12.34 -7.98 17.56
CA ALA A 190 12.86 -6.81 18.24
C ALA A 190 14.35 -6.60 17.96
N GLU A 191 15.15 -7.68 18.04
CA GLU A 191 16.58 -7.64 17.71
C GLU A 191 16.82 -7.23 16.25
N VAL A 192 16.04 -7.77 15.30
CA VAL A 192 16.08 -7.37 13.88
C VAL A 192 15.71 -5.90 13.71
N GLY A 193 14.70 -5.42 14.44
CA GLY A 193 14.28 -4.01 14.42
C GLY A 193 15.39 -3.07 14.89
N ILE A 194 16.03 -3.39 16.03
CA ILE A 194 17.15 -2.60 16.57
C ILE A 194 18.35 -2.66 15.62
N ALA A 195 18.69 -3.84 15.11
CA ALA A 195 19.77 -3.99 14.15
C ALA A 195 19.51 -3.21 12.85
N GLY A 196 18.30 -3.28 12.30
CA GLY A 196 17.90 -2.49 11.14
C GLY A 196 17.97 -0.98 11.40
N LEU A 197 17.66 -0.53 12.61
CA LEU A 197 17.72 0.88 12.99
C LEU A 197 19.17 1.37 13.07
N LEU A 198 20.07 0.51 13.56
CA LEU A 198 21.45 0.85 13.86
C LEU A 198 22.48 0.35 12.83
N HIS A 199 22.06 -0.39 11.78
CA HIS A 199 22.98 -1.05 10.85
C HIS A 199 24.03 -0.11 10.26
N ASP A 200 23.60 1.11 9.95
CA ASP A 200 24.38 2.17 9.32
C ASP A 200 24.92 3.22 10.31
N ILE A 201 24.74 3.01 11.63
CA ILE A 201 25.06 4.03 12.65
C ILE A 201 26.52 4.46 12.60
N GLY A 202 27.44 3.58 12.16
CA GLY A 202 28.85 3.91 12.00
C GLY A 202 29.14 5.00 10.96
N LYS A 203 28.21 5.30 10.05
CA LYS A 203 28.37 6.37 9.04
C LYS A 203 28.51 7.75 9.67
N ILE A 204 28.01 7.96 10.89
CA ILE A 204 28.15 9.25 11.60
C ILE A 204 29.63 9.59 11.84
N MET A 205 30.47 8.58 12.00
CA MET A 205 31.90 8.70 12.25
C MET A 205 32.72 8.97 10.97
N LEU A 206 32.10 8.83 9.80
CA LEU A 206 32.76 9.06 8.52
C LEU A 206 32.68 10.55 8.10
N PRO A 207 33.69 11.06 7.36
CA PRO A 207 33.59 12.36 6.71
C PRO A 207 32.40 12.42 5.75
N TYR A 208 31.69 13.55 5.71
CA TYR A 208 30.46 13.71 4.93
C TYR A 208 30.57 13.20 3.48
N ARG A 209 31.68 13.52 2.81
CA ARG A 209 31.94 13.15 1.40
C ARG A 209 31.97 11.63 1.12
N VAL A 210 32.19 10.81 2.15
CA VAL A 210 32.26 9.34 2.03
C VAL A 210 31.17 8.63 2.85
N ARG A 211 30.15 9.35 3.34
CA ARG A 211 29.03 8.73 4.08
C ARG A 211 28.08 7.94 3.18
N SER A 212 28.06 8.28 1.91
CA SER A 212 27.22 7.64 0.90
C SER A 212 28.11 7.00 -0.16
N PHE A 213 27.76 5.79 -0.56
CA PHE A 213 28.47 5.09 -1.62
C PHE A 213 28.31 5.82 -2.96
N ASN A 214 29.40 5.86 -3.74
CA ASN A 214 29.42 6.36 -5.10
C ASN A 214 30.35 5.45 -5.93
N GLU A 215 29.92 5.07 -7.13
CA GLU A 215 30.70 4.23 -8.06
C GLU A 215 32.06 4.86 -8.45
N GLN A 216 32.17 6.20 -8.35
CA GLN A 216 33.39 6.95 -8.64
C GLN A 216 34.37 7.05 -7.45
N MET A 217 34.03 6.44 -6.30
CA MET A 217 34.92 6.42 -5.13
C MET A 217 36.26 5.77 -5.47
N THR A 218 37.35 6.40 -5.04
CA THR A 218 38.67 5.78 -5.04
C THR A 218 38.71 4.56 -4.12
N GLY A 219 39.69 3.67 -4.29
CA GLY A 219 39.84 2.52 -3.41
C GLY A 219 39.99 2.90 -1.92
N ALA A 220 40.66 4.01 -1.62
CA ALA A 220 40.79 4.53 -0.25
C ALA A 220 39.46 5.04 0.31
N GLU A 221 38.66 5.74 -0.49
CA GLU A 221 37.32 6.20 -0.09
C GLU A 221 36.37 5.02 0.09
N LYS A 222 36.47 3.99 -0.75
CA LYS A 222 35.71 2.75 -0.60
C LYS A 222 36.06 2.04 0.71
N ASN A 223 37.35 1.86 1.01
CA ASN A 223 37.79 1.28 2.29
C ASN A 223 37.30 2.08 3.50
N LEU A 224 37.31 3.42 3.39
CA LEU A 224 36.78 4.28 4.44
C LEU A 224 35.26 4.16 4.57
N TYR A 225 34.53 4.09 3.46
CA TYR A 225 33.10 3.80 3.47
C TYR A 225 32.84 2.46 4.16
N GLU A 226 33.48 1.36 3.74
CA GLU A 226 33.30 0.02 4.30
C GLU A 226 33.60 -0.04 5.81
N SER A 227 34.47 0.82 6.33
CA SER A 227 34.78 0.91 7.77
C SER A 227 33.57 1.30 8.65
N HIS A 228 32.49 1.86 8.09
CA HIS A 228 31.28 2.16 8.85
C HIS A 228 30.70 0.92 9.54
N VAL A 229 30.89 -0.27 8.97
CA VAL A 229 30.41 -1.52 9.56
C VAL A 229 31.09 -1.75 10.90
N LEU A 230 32.43 -1.73 10.94
CA LEU A 230 33.19 -1.92 12.17
C LEU A 230 32.93 -0.80 13.18
N LEU A 231 32.83 0.45 12.72
CA LEU A 231 32.48 1.59 13.56
C LEU A 231 31.08 1.42 14.18
N GLY A 232 30.11 0.95 13.40
CA GLY A 232 28.75 0.66 13.85
C GLY A 232 28.71 -0.46 14.90
N VAL A 233 29.46 -1.54 14.70
CA VAL A 233 29.60 -2.62 15.70
C VAL A 233 30.19 -2.09 17.00
N ASN A 234 31.24 -1.27 16.94
CA ASN A 234 31.85 -0.66 18.12
C ASN A 234 30.88 0.25 18.88
N ILE A 235 30.07 1.01 18.16
CA ILE A 235 29.01 1.85 18.72
C ILE A 235 27.95 0.96 19.41
N ALA A 236 27.43 -0.06 18.72
CA ALA A 236 26.43 -0.98 19.27
C ALA A 236 26.94 -1.69 20.55
N LYS A 237 28.23 -2.08 20.56
CA LYS A 237 28.87 -2.65 21.75
C LYS A 237 28.94 -1.66 22.91
N LYS A 238 29.28 -0.39 22.65
CA LYS A 238 29.28 0.68 23.67
C LYS A 238 27.88 0.96 24.22
N MET A 239 26.87 0.88 23.37
CA MET A 239 25.45 1.01 23.75
C MET A 239 24.97 -0.15 24.64
N GLY A 240 25.70 -1.27 24.69
CA GLY A 240 25.29 -2.47 25.43
C GLY A 240 24.37 -3.40 24.63
N CYS A 241 24.31 -3.26 23.30
CA CYS A 241 23.56 -4.17 22.45
C CYS A 241 24.05 -5.62 22.62
N ASN A 242 23.15 -6.60 22.52
CA ASN A 242 23.55 -8.00 22.58
C ASN A 242 24.36 -8.46 21.35
N SER A 243 24.92 -9.67 21.41
CA SER A 243 25.78 -10.20 20.34
C SER A 243 25.05 -10.42 19.01
N LEU A 244 23.75 -10.72 19.03
CA LEU A 244 22.96 -10.94 17.82
C LEU A 244 22.73 -9.62 17.05
N ILE A 245 22.42 -8.54 17.76
CA ILE A 245 22.32 -7.19 17.18
C ILE A 245 23.67 -6.78 16.59
N GLN A 246 24.76 -6.95 17.34
CA GLN A 246 26.10 -6.64 16.85
C GLN A 246 26.46 -7.45 15.60
N LEU A 247 26.08 -8.73 15.54
CA LEU A 247 26.32 -9.60 14.40
C LEU A 247 25.57 -9.14 13.15
N MET A 248 24.29 -8.78 13.27
CA MET A 248 23.51 -8.26 12.14
C MET A 248 24.10 -6.95 11.61
N ILE A 249 24.54 -6.05 12.50
CA ILE A 249 25.26 -4.83 12.10
C ILE A 249 26.58 -5.19 11.41
N ALA A 250 27.31 -6.20 11.89
CA ALA A 250 28.56 -6.62 11.26
C ALA A 250 28.38 -7.23 9.86
N GLN A 251 27.19 -7.78 9.56
CA GLN A 251 26.94 -8.62 8.39
C GLN A 251 25.96 -8.03 7.36
N HIS A 252 25.37 -6.84 7.59
CA HIS A 252 24.34 -6.31 6.69
C HIS A 252 24.83 -6.02 5.25
N HIS A 253 26.15 -5.95 5.04
CA HIS A 253 26.78 -5.86 3.72
C HIS A 253 27.37 -7.19 3.20
N GLU A 254 27.30 -8.27 3.97
CA GLU A 254 27.71 -9.61 3.54
C GLU A 254 26.70 -10.21 2.56
N ARG A 255 27.18 -11.08 1.67
CA ARG A 255 26.39 -11.74 0.62
C ARG A 255 26.76 -13.21 0.57
N ASP A 256 25.81 -14.10 0.30
CA ASP A 256 26.02 -15.55 0.31
C ASP A 256 27.07 -16.02 -0.74
N ASP A 257 27.29 -15.24 -1.80
CA ASP A 257 28.30 -15.49 -2.83
C ASP A 257 29.70 -14.93 -2.53
N GLY A 258 29.93 -14.36 -1.34
CA GLY A 258 31.23 -13.78 -0.95
C GLY A 258 31.54 -12.42 -1.56
N SER A 259 30.63 -11.83 -2.35
CA SER A 259 30.83 -10.51 -2.95
C SER A 259 30.68 -9.34 -1.96
N GLY A 260 30.17 -9.62 -0.75
CA GLY A 260 29.93 -8.65 0.31
C GLY A 260 31.18 -8.17 1.04
N PHE A 261 30.98 -7.46 2.15
CA PHE A 261 32.05 -6.96 3.02
C PHE A 261 31.52 -6.82 4.47
N PRO A 262 32.39 -6.76 5.49
CA PRO A 262 33.86 -6.71 5.44
C PRO A 262 34.57 -8.08 5.44
N ALA A 263 33.94 -9.14 5.93
CA ALA A 263 34.51 -10.48 6.07
C ALA A 263 34.39 -11.35 4.82
N ARG A 264 33.56 -10.97 3.82
CA ARG A 264 33.38 -11.70 2.56
C ARG A 264 32.95 -13.15 2.80
N LEU A 265 31.92 -13.30 3.64
CA LEU A 265 31.41 -14.60 4.03
C LEU A 265 30.84 -15.35 2.82
N MET A 266 31.03 -16.67 2.75
CA MET A 266 30.47 -17.52 1.71
C MET A 266 29.51 -18.56 2.31
N ASP A 267 28.53 -18.99 1.51
CA ASP A 267 27.54 -20.01 1.83
C ASP A 267 26.64 -19.66 3.04
N MET A 268 26.11 -20.68 3.74
CA MET A 268 25.16 -20.58 4.87
C MET A 268 25.76 -19.96 6.15
N SER A 269 26.86 -19.20 6.03
CA SER A 269 27.56 -18.55 7.15
C SER A 269 26.86 -17.29 7.67
N ILE A 270 25.83 -16.82 6.96
CA ILE A 270 25.05 -15.62 7.31
C ILE A 270 23.70 -16.07 7.90
N PRO A 271 23.42 -15.83 9.20
CA PRO A 271 22.15 -16.18 9.81
C PRO A 271 20.97 -15.44 9.17
N ILE A 272 19.79 -16.06 9.20
CA ILE A 272 18.54 -15.50 8.63
C ILE A 272 18.28 -14.04 9.07
N PRO A 273 18.42 -13.65 10.36
CA PRO A 273 18.25 -12.25 10.77
C PRO A 273 19.19 -11.26 10.03
N SER A 274 20.46 -11.64 9.83
CA SER A 274 21.43 -10.84 9.07
C SER A 274 21.10 -10.79 7.58
N GLN A 275 20.64 -11.90 7.00
CA GLN A 275 20.18 -11.96 5.60
C GLN A 275 18.97 -11.06 5.36
N ILE A 276 18.03 -11.01 6.31
CA ILE A 276 16.87 -10.11 6.26
C ILE A 276 17.34 -8.65 6.20
N VAL A 277 18.16 -8.21 7.15
CA VAL A 277 18.63 -6.81 7.20
C VAL A 277 19.43 -6.47 5.94
N GLY A 278 20.32 -7.36 5.49
CA GLY A 278 21.13 -7.14 4.29
C GLY A 278 20.33 -7.07 2.99
N LEU A 279 19.31 -7.94 2.83
CA LEU A 279 18.41 -7.94 1.69
C LEU A 279 17.59 -6.64 1.63
N ILE A 280 16.99 -6.26 2.76
CA ILE A 280 16.19 -5.04 2.85
C ILE A 280 17.04 -3.79 2.63
N ASN A 281 18.25 -3.74 3.19
CA ASN A 281 19.20 -2.65 2.93
C ASN A 281 19.52 -2.52 1.44
N ALA A 282 19.77 -3.63 0.75
CA ALA A 282 20.02 -3.60 -0.69
C ALA A 282 18.80 -3.14 -1.49
N TYR A 283 17.61 -3.64 -1.14
CA TYR A 283 16.35 -3.22 -1.78
C TYR A 283 16.08 -1.72 -1.59
N ASP A 284 16.22 -1.20 -0.37
CA ASP A 284 15.98 0.23 -0.11
C ASP A 284 17.01 1.10 -0.85
N ASN A 285 18.28 0.69 -0.94
CA ASN A 285 19.28 1.43 -1.72
C ASN A 285 18.99 1.46 -3.24
N LEU A 286 18.27 0.48 -3.79
CA LEU A 286 17.80 0.51 -5.17
C LEU A 286 16.64 1.52 -5.34
N CYS A 287 15.70 1.54 -4.39
CA CYS A 287 14.54 2.43 -4.44
C CYS A 287 14.89 3.88 -4.07
N ASN A 288 15.83 4.05 -3.13
CA ASN A 288 16.15 5.30 -2.45
C ASN A 288 17.66 5.58 -2.41
N PRO A 289 18.38 5.53 -3.56
CA PRO A 289 19.83 5.76 -3.60
C PRO A 289 20.23 7.17 -3.15
N ALA A 290 21.51 7.37 -2.86
CA ALA A 290 22.09 8.68 -2.55
C ALA A 290 21.93 9.70 -3.69
N ASN A 291 22.01 9.22 -4.94
CA ASN A 291 21.69 10.03 -6.11
C ASN A 291 20.27 9.70 -6.58
N PRO A 292 19.28 10.59 -6.39
CA PRO A 292 17.88 10.33 -6.76
C PRO A 292 17.66 10.05 -8.25
N SER A 293 18.57 10.48 -9.14
CA SER A 293 18.46 10.18 -10.57
C SER A 293 18.69 8.70 -10.91
N LEU A 294 19.28 7.93 -10.00
CA LEU A 294 19.49 6.48 -10.13
C LEU A 294 18.35 5.66 -9.50
N ALA A 295 17.39 6.32 -8.84
CA ALA A 295 16.28 5.64 -8.18
C ALA A 295 15.45 4.86 -9.20
N ILE A 296 15.16 3.60 -8.89
CA ILE A 296 14.26 2.77 -9.68
C ILE A 296 12.97 2.51 -8.91
N THR A 297 11.93 2.09 -9.63
CA THR A 297 10.64 1.82 -9.00
C THR A 297 10.73 0.59 -8.08
N PRO A 298 9.88 0.50 -7.03
CA PRO A 298 9.80 -0.69 -6.18
C PRO A 298 9.61 -2.00 -6.94
N HIS A 299 8.80 -1.98 -8.01
CA HIS A 299 8.61 -3.13 -8.90
C HIS A 299 9.91 -3.56 -9.61
N GLU A 300 10.68 -2.59 -10.14
CA GLU A 300 11.97 -2.86 -10.76
C GLU A 300 13.01 -3.34 -9.74
N ALA A 301 13.03 -2.76 -8.54
CA ALA A 301 13.93 -3.17 -7.46
C ALA A 301 13.70 -4.63 -7.07
N ILE A 302 12.44 -5.05 -6.90
CA ILE A 302 12.12 -6.48 -6.67
C ILE A 302 12.57 -7.35 -7.84
N SER A 303 12.34 -6.90 -9.07
CA SER A 303 12.75 -7.65 -10.26
C SER A 303 14.28 -7.83 -10.31
N ILE A 304 15.06 -6.81 -9.92
CA ILE A 304 16.52 -6.91 -9.80
C ILE A 304 16.93 -7.86 -8.68
N VAL A 305 16.34 -7.72 -7.49
CA VAL A 305 16.61 -8.59 -6.35
C VAL A 305 16.38 -10.06 -6.74
N PHE A 306 15.24 -10.36 -7.36
CA PHE A 306 14.87 -11.71 -7.76
C PHE A 306 15.72 -12.26 -8.91
N ALA A 307 15.97 -11.47 -9.96
CA ALA A 307 16.62 -11.96 -11.17
C ALA A 307 18.15 -11.88 -11.13
N LYS A 308 18.69 -10.81 -10.54
CA LYS A 308 20.13 -10.48 -10.61
C LYS A 308 20.87 -10.72 -9.29
N MET A 309 20.18 -10.70 -8.15
CA MET A 309 20.80 -10.88 -6.83
C MET A 309 20.50 -12.25 -6.20
N ARG A 310 19.94 -13.18 -6.97
CA ARG A 310 19.52 -14.51 -6.48
C ARG A 310 20.61 -15.37 -5.83
N ASN A 311 21.88 -15.11 -6.15
CA ASN A 311 23.03 -15.81 -5.57
C ASN A 311 23.63 -15.04 -4.38
N GLN A 312 23.28 -13.77 -4.22
CA GLN A 312 23.80 -12.90 -3.16
C GLN A 312 23.06 -13.06 -1.84
N PHE A 313 21.85 -13.64 -1.87
CA PHE A 313 21.03 -13.88 -0.69
C PHE A 313 20.32 -15.22 -0.79
N ASN A 314 19.93 -15.76 0.36
CA ASN A 314 19.17 -16.99 0.46
C ASN A 314 17.84 -16.90 -0.30
N GLN A 315 17.55 -17.95 -1.09
CA GLN A 315 16.38 -17.99 -1.96
C GLN A 315 15.05 -18.01 -1.19
N ASP A 316 14.99 -18.60 0.01
CA ASP A 316 13.79 -18.58 0.86
C ASP A 316 13.54 -17.15 1.37
N THR A 317 14.59 -16.45 1.81
CA THR A 317 14.49 -15.04 2.22
C THR A 317 14.02 -14.13 1.09
N ILE A 318 14.57 -14.27 -0.12
CA ILE A 318 14.09 -13.55 -1.31
C ILE A 318 12.62 -13.89 -1.58
N SER A 319 12.25 -15.18 -1.58
CA SER A 319 10.88 -15.61 -1.91
C SER A 319 9.86 -15.06 -0.92
N ARG A 320 10.17 -15.04 0.38
CA ARG A 320 9.34 -14.42 1.42
C ARG A 320 9.24 -12.92 1.25
N PHE A 321 10.35 -12.26 0.92
CA PHE A 321 10.37 -10.83 0.64
C PHE A 321 9.47 -10.46 -0.55
N VAL A 322 9.57 -11.20 -1.66
CA VAL A 322 8.71 -10.98 -2.85
C VAL A 322 7.23 -11.22 -2.50
N ARG A 323 6.92 -12.27 -1.75
CA ARG A 323 5.53 -12.53 -1.30
C ARG A 323 5.00 -11.40 -0.40
N MET A 324 5.83 -10.90 0.51
CA MET A 324 5.50 -9.82 1.43
C MET A 324 5.21 -8.51 0.68
N MET A 325 6.08 -8.13 -0.26
CA MET A 325 5.94 -6.88 -1.00
C MET A 325 4.94 -6.96 -2.17
N GLY A 326 4.57 -8.17 -2.58
CA GLY A 326 3.76 -8.41 -3.77
C GLY A 326 4.51 -8.19 -5.08
N VAL A 327 3.83 -8.43 -6.20
CA VAL A 327 4.41 -8.23 -7.54
C VAL A 327 4.51 -6.73 -7.86
N TYR A 328 3.57 -5.93 -7.35
CA TYR A 328 3.54 -4.49 -7.50
C TYR A 328 3.56 -3.84 -6.12
N PRO A 329 4.74 -3.50 -5.57
CA PRO A 329 4.85 -2.93 -4.23
C PRO A 329 4.32 -1.50 -4.16
N PRO A 330 4.05 -0.98 -2.94
CA PRO A 330 3.65 0.41 -2.76
C PRO A 330 4.70 1.37 -3.34
N GLY A 331 4.23 2.36 -4.09
CA GLY A 331 5.06 3.28 -4.88
C GLY A 331 5.23 2.87 -6.36
N SER A 332 4.78 1.68 -6.75
CA SER A 332 4.80 1.27 -8.16
C SER A 332 3.76 2.03 -8.96
N THR A 333 4.19 2.63 -10.07
CA THR A 333 3.30 3.21 -11.08
C THR A 333 2.94 2.15 -12.13
N VAL A 334 1.65 2.06 -12.45
CA VAL A 334 1.09 0.96 -13.25
C VAL A 334 0.05 1.47 -14.26
N GLN A 335 -0.12 0.73 -15.35
CA GLN A 335 -1.25 0.86 -16.25
C GLN A 335 -2.20 -0.31 -16.07
N LEU A 336 -3.50 0.00 -16.00
CA LEU A 336 -4.57 -0.97 -15.88
C LEU A 336 -5.02 -1.48 -17.26
N THR A 337 -5.77 -2.58 -17.27
CA THR A 337 -6.32 -3.20 -18.48
C THR A 337 -7.27 -2.32 -19.29
N ASP A 338 -7.83 -1.28 -18.67
CA ASP A 338 -8.67 -0.26 -19.32
C ASP A 338 -7.87 0.98 -19.79
N ASN A 339 -6.54 0.87 -19.81
CA ASN A 339 -5.57 1.91 -20.17
C ASN A 339 -5.43 3.08 -19.18
N ARG A 340 -6.17 3.10 -18.06
CA ARG A 340 -5.94 4.11 -17.02
C ARG A 340 -4.63 3.86 -16.29
N TYR A 341 -4.08 4.92 -15.70
CA TYR A 341 -2.86 4.88 -14.92
C TYR A 341 -3.19 4.94 -13.44
N ALA A 342 -2.38 4.26 -12.63
CA ALA A 342 -2.56 4.24 -11.18
C ALA A 342 -1.21 4.17 -10.46
N ILE A 343 -1.24 4.48 -9.16
CA ILE A 343 -0.13 4.23 -8.25
C ILE A 343 -0.56 3.24 -7.18
N VAL A 344 0.32 2.29 -6.85
CA VAL A 344 0.08 1.34 -5.78
C VAL A 344 0.34 2.00 -4.43
N ILE A 345 -0.64 1.88 -3.54
CA ILE A 345 -0.67 2.53 -2.23
C ILE A 345 -0.39 1.55 -1.10
N SER A 346 -0.98 0.36 -1.17
CA SER A 346 -0.71 -0.70 -0.21
C SER A 346 -0.88 -2.08 -0.83
N VAL A 347 -0.26 -3.09 -0.22
CA VAL A 347 -0.27 -4.48 -0.69
C VAL A 347 -0.82 -5.41 0.38
N ASN A 348 -1.64 -6.36 -0.05
CA ASN A 348 -2.06 -7.50 0.74
C ASN A 348 -1.21 -8.72 0.37
N SER A 349 -0.46 -9.26 1.35
CA SER A 349 0.43 -10.41 1.16
C SER A 349 -0.30 -11.70 0.79
N ALA A 350 -1.60 -11.82 1.10
CA ALA A 350 -2.43 -12.96 0.70
C ALA A 350 -2.80 -12.93 -0.80
N ARG A 351 -2.79 -11.75 -1.45
CA ARG A 351 -3.11 -11.60 -2.87
C ARG A 351 -2.12 -10.67 -3.60
N PRO A 352 -0.89 -11.15 -3.91
CA PRO A 352 0.23 -10.35 -4.46
C PRO A 352 -0.04 -9.59 -5.77
N LEU A 353 -1.06 -9.95 -6.54
CA LEU A 353 -1.43 -9.34 -7.83
C LEU A 353 -2.59 -8.34 -7.73
N LYS A 354 -3.22 -8.22 -6.57
CA LYS A 354 -4.41 -7.39 -6.34
C LYS A 354 -4.13 -6.38 -5.22
N PRO A 355 -3.23 -5.40 -5.44
CA PRO A 355 -2.96 -4.37 -4.46
C PRO A 355 -4.07 -3.31 -4.40
N ASN A 356 -3.96 -2.43 -3.40
CA ASN A 356 -4.76 -1.22 -3.29
C ASN A 356 -4.11 -0.08 -4.07
N ILE A 357 -4.88 0.63 -4.90
CA ILE A 357 -4.37 1.62 -5.84
C ILE A 357 -5.15 2.94 -5.78
N ILE A 358 -4.49 4.04 -6.16
CA ILE A 358 -5.18 5.28 -6.55
C ILE A 358 -5.07 5.41 -8.07
N VAL A 359 -6.22 5.55 -8.73
CA VAL A 359 -6.32 5.66 -10.19
C VAL A 359 -6.42 7.13 -10.57
N TYR A 360 -5.71 7.51 -11.63
CA TYR A 360 -5.85 8.84 -12.23
C TYR A 360 -7.26 9.01 -12.80
N ASP A 361 -7.95 10.06 -12.35
CA ASP A 361 -9.19 10.55 -12.95
C ASP A 361 -9.06 12.06 -13.18
N ARG A 362 -9.39 12.50 -14.40
CA ARG A 362 -9.32 13.91 -14.78
C ARG A 362 -10.37 14.77 -14.06
N ASN A 363 -11.49 14.17 -13.66
CA ASN A 363 -12.64 14.86 -13.09
C ASN A 363 -12.65 14.87 -11.55
N ILE A 364 -11.83 14.02 -10.92
CA ILE A 364 -11.79 13.88 -9.46
C ILE A 364 -10.44 14.40 -8.97
N PRO A 365 -10.38 15.49 -8.17
CA PRO A 365 -9.14 15.94 -7.55
C PRO A 365 -8.46 14.82 -6.75
N VAL A 366 -7.12 14.83 -6.67
CA VAL A 366 -6.36 13.77 -5.97
C VAL A 366 -6.78 13.62 -4.49
N ASP A 367 -7.11 14.73 -3.83
CA ASP A 367 -7.54 14.71 -2.42
C ASP A 367 -8.87 13.97 -2.23
N ASP A 368 -9.70 13.90 -3.28
CA ASP A 368 -11.00 13.23 -3.29
C ASP A 368 -10.94 11.85 -3.98
N ALA A 369 -9.74 11.40 -4.37
CA ALA A 369 -9.54 10.10 -4.99
C ALA A 369 -9.63 8.98 -3.95
N LEU A 370 -10.53 8.02 -4.19
CA LEU A 370 -10.63 6.83 -3.35
C LEU A 370 -9.53 5.83 -3.66
N ILE A 371 -8.97 5.23 -2.61
CA ILE A 371 -8.19 4.00 -2.74
C ILE A 371 -9.12 2.86 -3.17
N LEU A 372 -8.79 2.23 -4.30
CA LEU A 372 -9.49 1.08 -4.85
C LEU A 372 -8.77 -0.22 -4.49
N ASP A 373 -9.49 -1.17 -3.91
CA ASP A 373 -9.02 -2.53 -3.66
C ASP A 373 -9.28 -3.39 -4.90
N LEU A 374 -8.22 -3.82 -5.60
CA LEU A 374 -8.38 -4.62 -6.82
C LEU A 374 -8.99 -6.01 -6.56
N THR A 375 -9.10 -6.46 -5.31
CA THR A 375 -9.78 -7.71 -4.96
C THR A 375 -11.30 -7.61 -5.06
N THR A 376 -11.87 -6.41 -4.87
CA THR A 376 -13.31 -6.15 -5.00
C THR A 376 -13.71 -5.71 -6.40
N HIS A 377 -12.73 -5.44 -7.27
CA HIS A 377 -12.88 -5.03 -8.67
C HIS A 377 -12.29 -6.09 -9.64
N PRO A 378 -12.98 -7.21 -9.90
CA PRO A 378 -12.47 -8.29 -10.76
C PRO A 378 -12.23 -7.86 -12.21
N GLU A 379 -12.95 -6.84 -12.68
CA GLU A 379 -12.85 -6.25 -14.01
C GLU A 379 -11.54 -5.46 -14.23
N LEU A 380 -10.90 -5.01 -13.16
CA LEU A 380 -9.66 -4.24 -13.21
C LEU A 380 -8.47 -5.14 -12.87
N ASN A 381 -7.48 -5.14 -13.76
CA ASN A 381 -6.20 -5.80 -13.54
C ASN A 381 -5.06 -4.88 -13.94
N ILE A 382 -3.88 -5.11 -13.35
CA ILE A 382 -2.67 -4.40 -13.76
C ILE A 382 -2.15 -5.05 -15.04
N GLN A 383 -2.09 -4.26 -16.12
CA GLN A 383 -1.56 -4.68 -17.41
C GLN A 383 -0.03 -4.72 -17.40
N ARG A 384 0.60 -3.67 -16.86
CA ARG A 384 2.06 -3.53 -16.75
C ARG A 384 2.48 -2.48 -15.73
N SER A 385 3.70 -2.58 -15.23
CA SER A 385 4.38 -1.48 -14.55
C SER A 385 4.95 -0.48 -15.57
N ILE A 386 5.01 0.78 -15.17
CA ILE A 386 5.46 1.90 -16.00
C ILE A 386 6.38 2.77 -15.16
N LYS A 387 7.47 3.29 -15.74
CA LYS A 387 8.35 4.22 -15.03
C LYS A 387 7.67 5.58 -14.84
N PRO A 388 7.88 6.28 -13.72
CA PRO A 388 7.32 7.61 -13.52
C PRO A 388 7.59 8.59 -14.67
N ILE A 389 8.78 8.55 -15.26
CA ILE A 389 9.16 9.41 -16.39
C ILE A 389 8.40 9.13 -17.69
N GLU A 390 7.81 7.94 -17.82
CA GLU A 390 7.01 7.53 -18.98
C GLU A 390 5.52 7.90 -18.81
N LEU A 391 5.11 8.40 -17.63
CA LEU A 391 3.74 8.82 -17.40
C LEU A 391 3.44 10.12 -18.16
N PRO A 392 2.22 10.27 -18.71
CA PRO A 392 1.76 11.55 -19.21
C PRO A 392 1.86 12.62 -18.12
N LYS A 393 2.26 13.85 -18.45
CA LYS A 393 2.49 14.91 -17.46
C LYS A 393 1.31 15.11 -16.49
N ALA A 394 0.07 15.16 -17.00
CA ALA A 394 -1.11 15.32 -16.14
C ALA A 394 -1.32 14.15 -15.16
N VAL A 395 -0.93 12.94 -15.55
CA VAL A 395 -0.97 11.74 -14.71
C VAL A 395 0.14 11.79 -13.67
N TYR A 396 1.35 12.18 -14.08
CA TYR A 396 2.49 12.35 -13.19
C TYR A 396 2.18 13.39 -12.10
N ASP A 397 1.67 14.57 -12.49
CA ASP A 397 1.34 15.65 -11.57
C ASP A 397 0.25 15.23 -10.58
N TYR A 398 -0.72 14.42 -11.04
CA TYR A 398 -1.82 13.92 -10.22
C TYR A 398 -1.39 12.82 -9.23
N LEU A 399 -0.76 11.76 -9.73
CA LEU A 399 -0.35 10.62 -8.91
C LEU A 399 0.87 10.95 -8.04
N SER A 400 1.63 11.99 -8.43
CA SER A 400 2.84 12.49 -7.78
C SER A 400 3.74 11.34 -7.28
N PRO A 401 4.25 10.49 -8.19
CA PRO A 401 5.12 9.38 -7.81
C PRO A 401 6.28 9.91 -6.97
N ARG A 402 6.44 9.34 -5.78
CA ARG A 402 7.39 9.88 -4.79
C ARG A 402 8.82 9.76 -5.32
N LYS A 403 9.63 10.80 -5.10
CA LYS A 403 11.08 10.75 -5.36
C LYS A 403 11.78 9.72 -4.46
N ARG A 404 11.20 9.48 -3.28
CA ARG A 404 11.66 8.49 -2.31
C ARG A 404 10.48 7.74 -1.74
N ALA A 405 10.55 6.41 -1.76
CA ALA A 405 9.54 5.58 -1.14
C ALA A 405 9.79 5.52 0.37
N CYS A 406 8.80 5.95 1.15
CA CYS A 406 8.79 5.78 2.61
C CYS A 406 7.64 4.85 2.98
N TYR A 407 7.91 3.91 3.87
CA TYR A 407 6.95 2.86 4.22
C TYR A 407 6.56 2.94 5.69
N PHE A 408 5.30 2.62 5.98
CA PHE A 408 4.85 2.33 7.34
C PHE A 408 3.82 1.21 7.34
N PHE A 409 3.51 0.71 8.53
CA PHE A 409 2.46 -0.27 8.71
C PHE A 409 1.09 0.40 8.63
N GLU A 410 0.18 -0.30 7.99
CA GLU A 410 -1.23 0.06 7.96
C GLU A 410 -2.05 -1.14 8.40
N ARG A 411 -3.11 -0.87 9.19
CA ARG A 411 -4.07 -1.89 9.58
C ARG A 411 -4.78 -2.36 8.31
N GLY A 412 -4.79 -3.66 8.04
CA GLY A 412 -5.59 -4.24 6.97
C GLY A 412 -7.05 -3.92 7.22
N GLN A 413 -7.71 -3.30 6.24
CA GLN A 413 -9.15 -3.08 6.34
C GLN A 413 -9.86 -4.39 6.02
N ILE A 414 -10.58 -4.92 7.00
CA ILE A 414 -11.79 -5.70 6.69
C ILE A 414 -12.81 -4.67 6.23
N ILE A 415 -12.94 -4.46 4.92
CA ILE A 415 -14.14 -3.84 4.39
C ILE A 415 -15.24 -4.85 4.68
N THR A 416 -15.93 -4.70 5.82
CA THR A 416 -17.20 -5.36 6.03
C THR A 416 -18.13 -4.83 4.95
N SER A 417 -18.30 -5.63 3.90
CA SER A 417 -19.46 -5.59 3.04
C SER A 417 -20.68 -5.81 3.92
N THR A 418 -21.20 -4.75 4.55
CA THR A 418 -22.55 -4.76 5.08
C THR A 418 -23.50 -4.64 3.89
N ALA A 419 -23.79 -5.80 3.29
CA ALA A 419 -24.97 -6.02 2.49
C ALA A 419 -25.74 -7.15 3.19
N SER A 420 -26.67 -6.74 4.05
CA SER A 420 -27.77 -7.58 4.55
C SER A 420 -29.07 -6.94 4.11
#